data_AF-A0A2A5CWH7-F1
#
_entry.id   AF-A0A2A5CWH7-F1
#
_cell.length_a   1.000
_cell.length_b   1.000
_cell.length_c   1.000
_cell.angle_alpha   90.00
_cell.angle_beta   90.00
_cell.angle_gamma   90.00
#
_symmetry.space_group_name_H-M   'P 1'
#
loop_
_entity.id
_entity.type
_entity.pdbx_description
1 polymer ?
#
loop_
_entity_poly.entity_id
_entity_poly.type
_entity_poly.pdbx_seq_one_letter_code
_entity_poly.pdbx_strand_id
1 'polypeptide(L)'
;MATKIIIKNIGLLLAIIGMTANLQAAGSSSETLSANIRSDNKVSLQAGAKTYMNYCLACHSMKYMRYEVLVEGLGIPAEIVEKNLMFTGDRISDHITNNVSEDDAQVWFGKAPPDLTLIARVRGADWLYTYLKSYYADEKRPFGVNNSLFKDVGMPHVLAPLQGKQVMSSLAKELESKIESADLGIAIANRDNDQAKVISQRSILQQATEDLTQLKQKGGYFEIAVAGTQSEVEYDETVRDLVNFMDYAAEPMKLERQALGLKVILFLLFFFAITYFLKKEYWKDIH
;
A
#
# COMPACT_ATOMS: atom_id res chain seq x y z
N MET A 1 0.48 48.11 -21.69
CA MET A 1 0.90 46.81 -22.29
C MET A 1 1.14 45.73 -21.22
N ALA A 2 1.63 46.08 -20.02
CA ALA A 2 1.91 45.14 -18.93
C ALA A 2 0.68 44.45 -18.31
N THR A 3 -0.50 45.09 -18.28
CA THR A 3 -1.73 44.51 -17.71
C THR A 3 -2.20 43.26 -18.46
N LYS A 4 -2.02 43.22 -19.80
CA LYS A 4 -2.29 42.02 -20.62
C LYS A 4 -1.27 40.90 -20.39
N ILE A 5 -0.03 41.24 -20.05
CA ILE A 5 1.04 40.27 -19.78
C ILE A 5 0.84 39.63 -18.40
N ILE A 6 0.41 40.40 -17.40
CA ILE A 6 0.13 39.89 -16.04
C ILE A 6 -1.07 38.94 -16.03
N ILE A 7 -2.16 39.28 -16.74
CA ILE A 7 -3.34 38.40 -16.87
C ILE A 7 -2.99 37.11 -17.64
N LYS A 8 -2.15 37.20 -18.68
CA LYS A 8 -1.65 36.03 -19.42
C LYS A 8 -0.77 35.12 -18.56
N ASN A 9 0.05 35.70 -17.67
CA ASN A 9 0.95 34.94 -16.79
C ASN A 9 0.22 34.32 -15.58
N ILE A 10 -0.83 34.95 -15.05
CA ILE A 10 -1.73 34.35 -14.04
C ILE A 10 -2.55 33.21 -14.66
N GLY A 11 -3.04 33.39 -15.89
CA GLY A 11 -3.68 32.31 -16.66
C GLY A 11 -2.73 31.13 -16.92
N LEU A 12 -1.45 31.41 -17.18
CA LEU A 12 -0.42 30.37 -17.34
C LEU A 12 -0.11 29.64 -16.02
N LEU A 13 -0.04 30.36 -14.89
CA LEU A 13 0.17 29.73 -13.57
C LEU A 13 -1.02 28.87 -13.13
N LEU A 14 -2.26 29.34 -13.37
CA LEU A 14 -3.48 28.56 -13.11
C LEU A 14 -3.60 27.36 -14.05
N ALA A 15 -3.14 27.47 -15.30
CA ALA A 15 -3.06 26.34 -16.23
C ALA A 15 -1.99 25.31 -15.81
N ILE A 16 -0.87 25.75 -15.25
CA ILE A 16 0.18 24.85 -14.72
C ILE A 16 -0.30 24.13 -13.45
N ILE A 17 -1.02 24.82 -12.55
CA ILE A 17 -1.64 24.20 -11.36
C ILE A 17 -2.77 23.23 -11.76
N GLY A 18 -3.53 23.56 -12.81
CA GLY A 18 -4.56 22.67 -13.39
C GLY A 18 -3.97 21.44 -14.09
N MET A 19 -2.78 21.54 -14.70
CA MET A 19 -2.11 20.42 -15.37
C MET A 19 -1.49 19.40 -14.39
N THR A 20 -1.15 19.79 -13.17
CA THR A 20 -0.64 18.85 -12.16
C THR A 20 -1.72 17.91 -11.60
N ALA A 21 -3.01 18.17 -11.86
CA ALA A 21 -4.10 17.34 -11.36
C ALA A 21 -4.31 16.02 -12.14
N ASN A 22 -3.63 15.82 -13.28
CA ASN A 22 -3.76 14.61 -14.11
C ASN A 22 -2.42 13.89 -14.33
N LEU A 23 -1.50 13.95 -13.35
CA LEU A 23 -0.40 13.01 -13.32
C LEU A 23 -0.93 11.65 -12.82
N GLN A 24 -1.58 10.89 -13.71
CA GLN A 24 -1.70 9.46 -13.53
C GLN A 24 -0.29 8.90 -13.65
N ALA A 25 0.32 8.61 -12.51
CA ALA A 25 1.57 7.87 -12.46
C ALA A 25 1.32 6.52 -13.15
N ALA A 26 2.02 6.28 -14.26
CA ALA A 26 2.16 4.95 -14.85
C ALA A 26 3.07 4.11 -13.93
N GLY A 27 2.59 3.82 -12.72
CA GLY A 27 3.08 2.71 -11.92
C GLY A 27 2.38 1.46 -12.40
N SER A 28 3.12 0.39 -12.65
CA SER A 28 2.61 -0.94 -13.00
C SER A 28 1.27 -1.22 -12.32
N SER A 29 0.19 -1.25 -13.08
CA SER A 29 -1.15 -1.53 -12.60
C SER A 29 -1.25 -3.01 -12.26
N SER A 30 -0.62 -3.45 -11.15
CA SER A 30 -1.16 -4.60 -10.45
C SER A 30 -2.46 -4.10 -9.83
N GLU A 31 -3.59 -4.68 -10.19
CA GLU A 31 -4.88 -4.32 -9.60
C GLU A 31 -4.82 -4.57 -8.09
N THR A 32 -4.62 -3.49 -7.33
CA THR A 32 -4.66 -3.54 -5.87
C THR A 32 -6.10 -3.42 -5.42
N LEU A 33 -6.49 -4.24 -4.46
CA LEU A 33 -7.72 -4.10 -3.71
C LEU A 33 -7.66 -2.81 -2.89
N SER A 34 -8.76 -2.05 -2.89
CA SER A 34 -8.86 -0.88 -2.02
C SER A 34 -8.98 -1.31 -0.57
N ALA A 35 -8.06 -0.83 0.26
CA ALA A 35 -8.06 -1.09 1.69
C ALA A 35 -9.20 -0.35 2.40
N ASN A 36 -9.65 0.80 1.86
CA ASN A 36 -10.66 1.67 2.46
C ASN A 36 -10.36 2.02 3.93
N ILE A 37 -9.11 2.38 4.21
CA ILE A 37 -8.64 2.72 5.56
C ILE A 37 -9.17 4.08 6.03
N ARG A 38 -9.29 4.22 7.35
CA ARG A 38 -9.79 5.42 8.01
C ARG A 38 -8.85 5.85 9.12
N SER A 39 -7.99 6.83 8.82
CA SER A 39 -6.99 7.34 9.78
C SER A 39 -7.61 8.04 11.00
N ASP A 40 -8.90 8.39 10.96
CA ASP A 40 -9.66 8.97 12.09
C ASP A 40 -10.28 7.92 13.02
N ASN A 41 -10.33 6.65 12.60
CA ASN A 41 -10.95 5.58 13.35
C ASN A 41 -9.97 4.98 14.38
N LYS A 42 -9.98 5.52 15.60
CA LYS A 42 -9.11 5.03 16.69
C LYS A 42 -9.31 3.56 17.02
N VAL A 43 -10.53 3.02 16.93
CA VAL A 43 -10.79 1.60 17.24
C VAL A 43 -10.05 0.71 16.24
N SER A 44 -10.13 1.05 14.96
CA SER A 44 -9.38 0.37 13.88
C SER A 44 -7.86 0.47 14.09
N LEU A 45 -7.35 1.66 14.44
CA LEU A 45 -5.93 1.85 14.71
C LEU A 45 -5.44 1.03 15.92
N GLN A 46 -6.23 0.95 16.99
CA GLN A 46 -5.91 0.16 18.18
C GLN A 46 -5.92 -1.35 17.87
N ALA A 47 -6.91 -1.81 17.10
CA ALA A 47 -6.98 -3.20 16.64
C ALA A 47 -5.79 -3.54 15.74
N GLY A 48 -5.43 -2.66 14.81
CA GLY A 48 -4.26 -2.80 13.95
C GLY A 48 -2.94 -2.82 14.72
N ALA A 49 -2.80 -1.95 15.72
CA ALA A 49 -1.64 -1.95 16.61
C ALA A 49 -1.51 -3.29 17.34
N LYS A 50 -2.61 -3.82 17.89
CA LYS A 50 -2.63 -5.16 18.49
C LYS A 50 -2.18 -6.22 17.49
N THR A 51 -2.72 -6.23 16.27
CA THR A 51 -2.34 -7.23 15.26
C THR A 51 -0.86 -7.13 14.90
N TYR A 52 -0.34 -5.91 14.69
CA TYR A 52 1.08 -5.69 14.39
C TYR A 52 1.99 -6.23 15.49
N MET A 53 1.70 -5.89 16.75
CA MET A 53 2.54 -6.32 17.88
C MET A 53 2.55 -7.84 18.04
N ASN A 54 1.42 -8.51 17.77
CA ASN A 54 1.31 -9.97 17.95
C ASN A 54 1.83 -10.79 16.76
N TYR A 55 1.75 -10.27 15.53
CA TYR A 55 2.07 -11.05 14.32
C TYR A 55 3.27 -10.55 13.53
N CYS A 56 3.64 -9.27 13.67
CA CYS A 56 4.67 -8.65 12.84
C CYS A 56 5.94 -8.33 13.63
N LEU A 57 5.81 -7.86 14.88
CA LEU A 57 6.93 -7.34 15.68
C LEU A 57 8.08 -8.35 15.86
N ALA A 58 7.77 -9.65 15.91
CA ALA A 58 8.78 -10.69 16.07
C ALA A 58 9.84 -10.67 14.95
N CYS A 59 9.46 -10.28 13.72
CA CYS A 59 10.36 -10.23 12.56
C CYS A 59 10.63 -8.82 12.07
N HIS A 60 9.70 -7.89 12.28
CA HIS A 60 9.76 -6.53 11.76
C HIS A 60 9.83 -5.50 12.86
N SER A 61 10.67 -4.49 12.71
CA SER A 61 10.68 -3.33 13.59
C SER A 61 9.78 -2.20 13.08
N MET A 62 9.47 -1.27 13.98
CA MET A 62 9.07 0.10 13.67
C MET A 62 10.04 1.06 14.35
N LYS A 63 11.32 1.01 13.96
CA LYS A 63 12.42 1.61 14.73
C LYS A 63 12.42 3.14 14.80
N TYR A 64 11.61 3.82 13.99
CA TYR A 64 11.41 5.27 14.08
C TYR A 64 10.12 5.68 14.81
N MET A 65 9.39 4.72 15.38
CA MET A 65 8.20 4.95 16.18
C MET A 65 8.46 4.54 17.64
N ARG A 66 7.99 5.34 18.60
CA ARG A 66 8.06 5.05 20.03
C ARG A 66 6.75 4.46 20.54
N TYR A 67 6.79 3.67 21.61
CA TYR A 67 5.59 3.14 22.25
C TYR A 67 4.64 4.24 22.75
N GLU A 68 5.18 5.40 23.13
CA GLU A 68 4.45 6.62 23.51
C GLU A 68 3.39 7.04 22.47
N VAL A 69 3.66 6.81 21.18
CA VAL A 69 2.70 7.14 20.11
C VAL A 69 1.41 6.31 20.23
N LEU A 70 1.50 5.09 20.76
CA LEU A 70 0.31 4.27 21.03
C LEU A 70 -0.52 4.84 22.19
N VAL A 71 0.15 5.47 23.17
CA VAL A 71 -0.51 6.07 24.32
C VAL A 71 -1.15 7.39 23.95
N GLU A 72 -0.34 8.36 23.50
CA GLU A 72 -0.81 9.71 23.22
C GLU A 72 -1.63 9.79 21.93
N GLY A 73 -1.16 9.12 20.89
CA GLY A 73 -1.78 9.15 19.56
C GLY A 73 -3.07 8.33 19.49
N LEU A 74 -2.99 7.05 19.89
CA LEU A 74 -4.11 6.14 19.82
C LEU A 74 -5.02 6.17 21.05
N GLY A 75 -4.60 6.81 22.14
CA GLY A 75 -5.37 6.86 23.39
C GLY A 75 -5.43 5.52 24.12
N ILE A 76 -4.45 4.63 23.91
CA ILE A 76 -4.37 3.36 24.65
C ILE A 76 -3.79 3.65 26.03
N PRO A 77 -4.42 3.21 27.13
CA PRO A 77 -3.84 3.42 28.46
C PRO A 77 -2.43 2.84 28.55
N ALA A 78 -1.50 3.59 29.16
CA ALA A 78 -0.10 3.21 29.31
C ALA A 78 0.08 1.78 29.87
N GLU A 79 -0.69 1.43 30.91
CA GLU A 79 -0.68 0.09 31.51
C GLU A 79 -1.01 -1.02 30.50
N ILE A 80 -1.95 -0.77 29.59
CA ILE A 80 -2.34 -1.74 28.55
C ILE A 80 -1.23 -1.89 27.51
N VAL A 81 -0.56 -0.78 27.15
CA VAL A 81 0.58 -0.81 26.23
C VAL A 81 1.72 -1.62 26.85
N GLU A 82 2.15 -1.27 28.06
CA GLU A 82 3.26 -1.93 28.77
C GLU A 82 3.00 -3.42 28.97
N LYS A 83 1.77 -3.79 29.34
CA LYS A 83 1.45 -5.18 29.66
C LYS A 83 1.20 -6.07 28.43
N ASN A 84 0.64 -5.52 27.35
CA ASN A 84 0.10 -6.34 26.26
C ASN A 84 0.63 -6.01 24.86
N LEU A 85 1.32 -4.88 24.67
CA LEU A 85 1.78 -4.43 23.35
C LEU A 85 3.29 -4.16 23.33
N MET A 86 3.91 -3.90 24.48
CA MET A 86 5.34 -3.66 24.63
C MET A 86 6.08 -4.97 24.93
N PHE A 87 6.27 -5.77 23.88
CA PHE A 87 7.04 -7.01 23.97
C PHE A 87 8.56 -6.79 23.91
N THR A 88 8.99 -5.59 23.52
CA THR A 88 10.39 -5.16 23.45
C THR A 88 10.53 -3.78 24.07
N GLY A 89 11.75 -3.44 24.52
CA GLY A 89 12.02 -2.19 25.23
C GLY A 89 11.62 -2.22 26.70
N ASP A 90 12.15 -1.25 27.46
CA ASP A 90 11.96 -1.18 28.91
C ASP A 90 11.06 0.00 29.32
N ARG A 91 10.91 1.00 28.44
CA ARG A 91 10.20 2.25 28.72
C ARG A 91 9.27 2.61 27.56
N ILE A 92 8.16 3.27 27.87
CA ILE A 92 7.21 3.82 26.87
C ILE A 92 7.90 4.76 25.87
N SER A 93 8.94 5.47 26.29
CA SER A 93 9.72 6.33 25.41
C SER A 93 10.60 5.56 24.42
N ASP A 94 10.82 4.26 24.59
CA ASP A 94 11.69 3.48 23.73
C ASP A 94 11.06 3.23 22.35
N HIS A 95 11.90 2.96 21.36
CA HIS A 95 11.46 2.65 20.01
C HIS A 95 10.96 1.21 19.89
N ILE A 96 9.99 1.00 19.00
CA ILE A 96 9.43 -0.33 18.71
C ILE A 96 10.44 -1.10 17.86
N THR A 97 11.25 -1.92 18.52
CA THR A 97 12.33 -2.70 17.91
C THR A 97 12.05 -4.19 18.04
N ASN A 98 12.75 -5.03 17.28
CA ASN A 98 12.73 -6.47 17.46
C ASN A 98 14.08 -6.93 18.03
N ASN A 99 14.14 -8.19 18.46
CA ASN A 99 15.36 -8.80 19.03
C ASN A 99 16.09 -9.72 18.04
N VAL A 100 15.75 -9.64 16.74
CA VAL A 100 16.36 -10.48 15.70
C VAL A 100 17.55 -9.74 15.11
N SER A 101 18.74 -10.34 15.17
CA SER A 101 19.94 -9.79 14.54
C SER A 101 19.84 -9.90 13.01
N GLU A 102 20.48 -8.98 12.28
CA GLU A 102 20.48 -9.03 10.80
C GLU A 102 21.15 -10.30 10.27
N ASP A 103 22.20 -10.77 10.94
CA ASP A 103 22.94 -11.99 10.59
C ASP A 103 22.05 -13.24 10.75
N ASP A 104 21.37 -13.37 11.89
CA ASP A 104 20.43 -14.49 12.12
C ASP A 104 19.27 -14.44 11.13
N ALA A 105 18.73 -13.25 10.87
CA ALA A 105 17.66 -13.06 9.91
C ALA A 105 18.07 -13.47 8.48
N GLN A 106 19.33 -13.19 8.09
CA GLN A 106 19.85 -13.60 6.80
C GLN A 106 19.98 -15.12 6.70
N VAL A 107 20.40 -15.80 7.78
CA VAL A 107 20.46 -17.26 7.82
C VAL A 107 19.07 -17.89 7.76
N TRP A 108 18.10 -17.36 8.50
CA TRP A 108 16.76 -17.95 8.60
C TRP A 108 15.86 -17.65 7.39
N PHE A 109 15.92 -16.42 6.87
CA PHE A 109 14.99 -15.94 5.83
C PHE A 109 15.66 -15.68 4.48
N GLY A 110 16.99 -15.83 4.39
CA GLY A 110 17.79 -15.48 3.20
C GLY A 110 18.01 -13.97 3.02
N LYS A 111 17.20 -13.13 3.68
CA LYS A 111 17.33 -11.68 3.71
C LYS A 111 16.70 -11.13 4.98
N ALA A 112 17.34 -10.13 5.59
CA ALA A 112 16.79 -9.43 6.73
C ALA A 112 15.40 -8.83 6.40
N PRO A 113 14.37 -9.08 7.25
CA PRO A 113 13.08 -8.43 7.13
C PRO A 113 13.23 -6.89 7.15
N PRO A 114 12.53 -6.15 6.29
CA PRO A 114 12.59 -4.70 6.30
C PRO A 114 11.95 -4.11 7.55
N ASP A 115 12.44 -2.94 7.96
CA ASP A 115 11.72 -2.06 8.89
C ASP A 115 10.40 -1.61 8.26
N LEU A 116 9.33 -1.60 9.06
CA LEU A 116 7.98 -1.30 8.59
C LEU A 116 7.50 0.10 8.99
N THR A 117 8.31 0.95 9.64
CA THR A 117 7.83 2.28 10.07
C THR A 117 7.27 3.09 8.91
N LEU A 118 7.91 3.07 7.73
CA LEU A 118 7.49 3.89 6.59
C LEU A 118 6.89 3.09 5.43
N ILE A 119 6.65 1.79 5.60
CA ILE A 119 6.31 0.90 4.49
C ILE A 119 5.00 1.31 3.78
N ALA A 120 4.02 1.80 4.54
CA ALA A 120 2.75 2.29 3.99
C ALA A 120 2.93 3.53 3.09
N ARG A 121 3.92 4.38 3.35
CA ARG A 121 4.25 5.51 2.46
C ARG A 121 5.06 5.09 1.24
N VAL A 122 5.86 4.02 1.35
CA VAL A 122 6.68 3.51 0.24
C VAL A 122 5.83 2.71 -0.75
N ARG A 123 4.91 1.88 -0.27
CA ARG A 123 4.12 0.96 -1.10
C ARG A 123 2.67 1.39 -1.31
N GLY A 124 2.11 2.17 -0.39
CA GLY A 124 0.68 2.49 -0.35
C GLY A 124 -0.13 1.48 0.47
N ALA A 125 -1.24 1.96 1.06
CA ALA A 125 -2.13 1.15 1.89
C ALA A 125 -2.79 0.00 1.08
N ASP A 126 -3.30 0.31 -0.11
CA ASP A 126 -3.96 -0.67 -0.99
C ASP A 126 -3.00 -1.79 -1.40
N TRP A 127 -1.72 -1.46 -1.62
CA TRP A 127 -0.70 -2.46 -1.91
C TRP A 127 -0.47 -3.39 -0.71
N LEU A 128 -0.34 -2.85 0.50
CA LEU A 128 -0.16 -3.66 1.72
C LEU A 128 -1.36 -4.56 2.00
N TYR A 129 -2.57 -4.02 1.86
CA TYR A 129 -3.82 -4.75 2.03
C TYR A 129 -3.90 -5.91 1.04
N THR A 130 -3.63 -5.63 -0.23
CA THR A 130 -3.59 -6.65 -1.27
C THR A 130 -2.50 -7.68 -1.01
N TYR A 131 -1.30 -7.26 -0.61
CA TYR A 131 -0.17 -8.13 -0.29
C TYR A 131 -0.52 -9.13 0.82
N LEU A 132 -1.10 -8.67 1.92
CA LEU A 132 -1.47 -9.53 3.05
C LEU A 132 -2.64 -10.49 2.73
N LYS A 133 -3.49 -10.16 1.75
CA LYS A 133 -4.60 -11.02 1.30
C LYS A 133 -4.23 -12.00 0.18
N SER A 134 -3.12 -11.78 -0.51
CA SER A 134 -2.75 -12.51 -1.74
C SER A 134 -1.80 -13.68 -1.52
N TYR A 135 -1.61 -14.12 -0.28
CA TYR A 135 -0.89 -15.34 0.04
C TYR A 135 -1.66 -16.58 -0.42
N TYR A 136 -0.97 -17.53 -1.04
CA TYR A 136 -1.55 -18.82 -1.42
C TYR A 136 -0.51 -19.93 -1.26
N ALA A 137 -0.98 -21.17 -1.13
CA ALA A 137 -0.11 -22.31 -0.94
C ALA A 137 0.69 -22.61 -2.21
N ASP A 138 1.99 -22.77 -2.04
CA ASP A 138 2.94 -23.14 -3.07
C ASP A 138 4.07 -23.95 -2.42
N GLU A 139 3.95 -25.27 -2.51
CA GLU A 139 4.89 -26.21 -1.90
C GLU A 139 6.31 -26.12 -2.51
N LYS A 140 6.50 -25.39 -3.62
CA LYS A 140 7.82 -25.14 -4.20
C LYS A 140 8.60 -24.06 -3.45
N ARG A 141 7.93 -23.27 -2.61
CA ARG A 141 8.53 -22.17 -1.85
C ARG A 141 9.02 -22.66 -0.48
N PRO A 142 10.08 -22.05 0.10
CA PRO A 142 10.63 -22.48 1.38
C PRO A 142 9.63 -22.55 2.54
N PHE A 143 8.64 -21.64 2.56
CA PHE A 143 7.59 -21.59 3.58
C PHE A 143 6.25 -22.20 3.12
N GLY A 144 6.23 -22.92 1.99
CA GLY A 144 5.03 -23.55 1.45
C GLY A 144 3.96 -22.55 0.95
N VAL A 145 4.31 -21.27 0.82
CA VAL A 145 3.43 -20.20 0.38
C VAL A 145 4.12 -19.28 -0.62
N ASN A 146 3.33 -18.71 -1.53
CA ASN A 146 3.72 -17.65 -2.44
C ASN A 146 2.70 -16.51 -2.39
N ASN A 147 2.93 -15.45 -3.17
CA ASN A 147 2.07 -14.27 -3.20
C ASN A 147 1.79 -13.83 -4.64
N SER A 148 0.54 -13.54 -4.97
CA SER A 148 0.16 -13.18 -6.35
C SER A 148 0.49 -11.73 -6.73
N LEU A 149 0.68 -10.85 -5.74
CA LEU A 149 1.12 -9.47 -5.94
C LEU A 149 2.65 -9.35 -5.96
N PHE A 150 3.34 -10.14 -5.12
CA PHE A 150 4.79 -10.15 -5.00
C PHE A 150 5.32 -11.58 -5.17
N LYS A 151 5.50 -11.97 -6.43
CA LYS A 151 5.94 -13.32 -6.80
C LYS A 151 7.27 -13.69 -6.13
N ASP A 152 7.39 -14.95 -5.74
CA ASP A 152 8.56 -15.51 -5.08
C ASP A 152 8.89 -14.83 -3.75
N VAL A 153 7.83 -14.47 -3.02
CA VAL A 153 7.93 -13.89 -1.68
C VAL A 153 8.79 -14.77 -0.77
N GLY A 154 9.65 -14.12 0.02
CA GLY A 154 10.47 -14.77 1.06
C GLY A 154 9.85 -14.71 2.45
N MET A 155 8.76 -13.98 2.62
CA MET A 155 8.03 -13.85 3.88
C MET A 155 7.05 -15.03 4.05
N PRO A 156 7.01 -15.68 5.22
CA PRO A 156 5.97 -16.65 5.52
C PRO A 156 4.60 -15.96 5.65
N HIS A 157 3.52 -16.73 5.51
CA HIS A 157 2.17 -16.19 5.76
C HIS A 157 1.90 -16.12 7.26
N VAL A 158 2.29 -15.01 7.89
CA VAL A 158 2.19 -14.82 9.35
C VAL A 158 0.73 -14.79 9.85
N LEU A 159 -0.23 -14.42 9.00
CA LEU A 159 -1.65 -14.39 9.36
C LEU A 159 -2.39 -15.67 8.93
N ALA A 160 -1.67 -16.72 8.51
CA ALA A 160 -2.25 -18.00 8.12
C ALA A 160 -3.20 -18.62 9.17
N PRO A 161 -2.94 -18.52 10.51
CA PRO A 161 -3.89 -19.02 11.50
C PRO A 161 -5.26 -18.34 11.43
N LEU A 162 -5.28 -17.06 11.02
CA LEU A 162 -6.51 -16.26 10.89
C LEU A 162 -7.23 -16.55 9.58
N GLN A 163 -6.52 -16.49 8.45
CA GLN A 163 -7.10 -16.65 7.11
C GLN A 163 -7.38 -18.11 6.73
N GLY A 164 -6.51 -19.02 7.15
CA GLY A 164 -6.45 -20.39 6.67
C GLY A 164 -5.50 -20.62 5.48
N LYS A 165 -5.53 -21.83 4.93
CA LYS A 165 -4.75 -22.21 3.74
C LYS A 165 -5.56 -21.90 2.48
N GLN A 166 -5.13 -20.87 1.77
CA GLN A 166 -5.68 -20.48 0.48
C GLN A 166 -4.92 -21.19 -0.66
N VAL A 167 -5.61 -21.56 -1.73
CA VAL A 167 -5.02 -22.04 -2.99
C VAL A 167 -5.57 -21.25 -4.17
N MET A 168 -4.87 -21.27 -5.29
CA MET A 168 -5.42 -20.73 -6.53
C MET A 168 -6.59 -21.59 -7.00
N SER A 169 -7.69 -20.94 -7.39
CA SER A 169 -8.86 -21.63 -7.92
C SER A 169 -8.53 -22.38 -9.22
N SER A 170 -9.32 -23.40 -9.54
CA SER A 170 -9.15 -24.17 -10.79
C SER A 170 -9.17 -23.27 -12.02
N LEU A 171 -10.10 -22.31 -12.06
CA LEU A 171 -10.22 -21.33 -13.14
C LEU A 171 -9.01 -20.40 -13.20
N ALA A 172 -8.50 -19.92 -12.07
CA ALA A 172 -7.29 -19.09 -12.04
C ALA A 172 -6.08 -19.84 -12.61
N LYS A 173 -5.89 -21.11 -12.23
CA LYS A 173 -4.81 -21.96 -12.76
C LYS A 173 -4.93 -22.16 -14.28
N GLU A 174 -6.15 -22.39 -14.78
CA GLU A 174 -6.39 -22.56 -16.22
C GLU A 174 -6.05 -21.28 -16.99
N LEU A 175 -6.53 -20.13 -16.51
CA LEU A 175 -6.30 -18.83 -17.16
C LEU A 175 -4.82 -18.45 -17.16
N GLU A 176 -4.09 -18.66 -16.05
CA GLU A 176 -2.65 -18.40 -16.02
C GLU A 176 -1.86 -19.31 -16.97
N SER A 177 -2.24 -20.59 -17.06
CA SER A 177 -1.62 -21.51 -18.03
C SER A 177 -1.91 -21.11 -19.49
N LYS A 178 -3.11 -20.60 -19.78
CA LYS A 178 -3.45 -20.05 -21.10
C LYS A 178 -2.62 -18.81 -21.43
N ILE A 179 -2.41 -17.92 -20.46
CA ILE A 179 -1.58 -16.73 -20.63
C ILE A 179 -0.12 -17.13 -20.92
N GLU A 180 0.46 -18.03 -20.11
CA GLU A 180 1.84 -18.49 -20.29
C GLU A 180 2.05 -19.18 -21.65
N SER A 181 1.12 -20.06 -22.05
CA SER A 181 1.19 -20.74 -23.35
C SER A 181 1.00 -19.79 -24.53
N ALA A 182 0.14 -18.77 -24.40
CA ALA A 182 -0.03 -17.75 -25.43
C ALA A 182 1.22 -16.87 -25.56
N ASP A 183 1.82 -16.45 -24.45
CA ASP A 183 3.04 -15.63 -24.45
C ASP A 183 4.24 -16.38 -25.07
N LEU A 184 4.41 -17.66 -24.71
CA LEU A 184 5.38 -18.55 -25.36
C LEU A 184 5.07 -18.72 -26.86
N GLY A 185 3.79 -18.87 -27.21
CA GLY A 185 3.32 -18.95 -28.59
C GLY A 185 3.69 -17.72 -29.42
N ILE A 186 3.57 -16.52 -28.84
CA ILE A 186 4.00 -15.24 -29.45
C ILE A 186 5.51 -15.25 -29.66
N ALA A 187 6.29 -15.64 -28.64
CA ALA A 187 7.75 -15.68 -28.74
C ALA A 187 8.24 -16.62 -29.86
N ILE A 188 7.64 -17.81 -29.97
CA ILE A 188 7.94 -18.77 -31.04
C ILE A 188 7.53 -18.20 -32.41
N ALA A 189 6.32 -17.66 -32.54
CA ALA A 189 5.82 -17.11 -33.80
C ALA A 189 6.67 -15.93 -34.31
N ASN A 190 7.14 -15.07 -33.41
CA ASN A 190 8.08 -14.00 -33.75
C ASN A 190 9.41 -14.54 -34.27
N ARG A 191 9.97 -15.57 -33.64
CA ARG A 191 11.21 -16.23 -34.10
C ARG A 191 11.05 -16.81 -35.50
N ASP A 192 9.88 -17.37 -35.79
CA ASP A 192 9.57 -18.01 -37.06
C ASP A 192 9.03 -17.00 -38.11
N ASN A 193 8.98 -15.70 -37.79
CA ASN A 193 8.42 -14.61 -38.62
C ASN A 193 6.96 -14.83 -39.09
N ASP A 194 6.16 -15.59 -38.33
CA ASP A 194 4.75 -15.88 -38.64
C ASP A 194 3.81 -14.85 -38.00
N GLN A 195 3.50 -13.79 -38.74
CA GLN A 195 2.64 -12.70 -38.26
C GLN A 195 1.18 -13.13 -38.01
N ALA A 196 0.66 -14.10 -38.77
CA ALA A 196 -0.71 -14.58 -38.58
C ALA A 196 -0.84 -15.28 -37.22
N LYS A 197 0.16 -16.09 -36.87
CA LYS A 197 0.22 -16.77 -35.57
C LYS A 197 0.45 -15.79 -34.42
N VAL A 198 1.27 -14.75 -34.61
CA VAL A 198 1.42 -13.67 -33.60
C VAL A 198 0.07 -13.01 -33.30
N ILE A 199 -0.69 -12.63 -34.33
CA ILE A 199 -2.01 -11.99 -34.15
C ILE A 199 -2.97 -12.92 -33.40
N SER A 200 -3.01 -14.20 -33.79
CA SER A 200 -3.87 -15.19 -33.13
C SER A 200 -3.49 -15.43 -31.67
N GLN A 201 -2.20 -15.46 -31.32
CA GLN A 201 -1.78 -15.69 -29.93
C GLN A 201 -1.99 -14.44 -29.07
N ARG A 202 -1.84 -13.23 -29.64
CA ARG A 202 -2.15 -11.98 -28.93
C ARG A 202 -3.62 -11.85 -28.57
N SER A 203 -4.55 -12.28 -29.43
CA SER A 203 -5.98 -12.23 -29.09
C SER A 203 -6.33 -13.19 -27.95
N ILE A 204 -5.74 -14.39 -27.94
CA ILE A 204 -5.88 -15.34 -26.83
C ILE A 204 -5.32 -14.76 -25.54
N LEU A 205 -4.11 -14.19 -25.59
CA LEU A 205 -3.45 -13.56 -24.45
C LEU A 205 -4.32 -12.43 -23.88
N GLN A 206 -4.84 -11.56 -24.74
CA GLN A 206 -5.70 -10.45 -24.33
C GLN A 206 -6.97 -10.97 -23.63
N GLN A 207 -7.70 -11.88 -24.26
CA GLN A 207 -8.94 -12.42 -23.68
C GLN A 207 -8.68 -13.12 -22.34
N ALA A 208 -7.67 -13.98 -22.25
CA ALA A 208 -7.34 -14.69 -21.02
C ALA A 208 -6.91 -13.72 -19.90
N THR A 209 -6.21 -12.63 -20.25
CA THR A 209 -5.82 -11.59 -19.30
C THR A 209 -7.03 -10.80 -18.79
N GLU A 210 -7.98 -10.47 -19.67
CA GLU A 210 -9.23 -9.79 -19.30
C GLU A 210 -10.10 -10.68 -18.41
N ASP A 211 -10.24 -11.97 -18.74
CA ASP A 211 -10.99 -12.94 -17.93
C ASP A 211 -10.35 -13.12 -16.54
N LEU A 212 -9.02 -13.20 -16.47
CA LEU A 212 -8.29 -13.31 -15.20
C LEU A 212 -8.45 -12.05 -14.34
N THR A 213 -8.43 -10.89 -14.99
CA THR A 213 -8.66 -9.59 -14.36
C THR A 213 -10.06 -9.54 -13.74
N GLN A 214 -11.09 -9.90 -14.50
CA GLN A 214 -12.45 -9.98 -13.97
C GLN A 214 -12.59 -10.99 -12.83
N LEU A 215 -11.89 -12.13 -12.91
CA LEU A 215 -11.89 -13.14 -11.86
C LEU A 215 -11.30 -12.59 -10.56
N LYS A 216 -10.17 -11.87 -10.63
CA LYS A 216 -9.55 -11.20 -9.49
C LYS A 216 -10.47 -10.15 -8.87
N GLN A 217 -11.11 -9.32 -9.70
CA GLN A 217 -12.06 -8.30 -9.24
C GLN A 217 -13.28 -8.89 -8.53
N LYS A 218 -13.73 -10.08 -8.95
CA LYS A 218 -14.84 -10.81 -8.32
C LYS A 218 -14.41 -11.68 -7.12
N GLY A 219 -13.12 -11.66 -6.75
CA GLY A 219 -12.58 -12.49 -5.66
C GLY A 219 -12.42 -13.98 -5.99
N GLY A 220 -12.70 -14.40 -7.22
CA GLY A 220 -12.67 -15.82 -7.62
C GLY A 220 -11.27 -16.36 -7.95
N TYR A 221 -10.23 -15.56 -7.77
CA TYR A 221 -8.84 -15.96 -8.06
C TYR A 221 -8.32 -16.99 -7.04
N PHE A 222 -8.86 -16.95 -5.82
CA PHE A 222 -8.46 -17.81 -4.73
C PHE A 222 -9.65 -18.59 -4.15
N GLU A 223 -9.34 -19.73 -3.56
CA GLU A 223 -10.29 -20.54 -2.79
C GLU A 223 -9.66 -21.00 -1.47
N ILE A 224 -10.44 -21.03 -0.40
CA ILE A 224 -9.98 -21.48 0.93
C ILE A 224 -10.03 -23.01 0.95
N ALA A 225 -8.85 -23.65 0.93
CA ALA A 225 -8.72 -25.09 1.02
C ALA A 225 -8.84 -25.60 2.47
N VAL A 226 -8.35 -24.82 3.44
CA VAL A 226 -8.48 -25.09 4.87
C VAL A 226 -8.86 -23.79 5.56
N ALA A 227 -9.98 -23.78 6.28
CA ALA A 227 -10.45 -22.60 6.99
C ALA A 227 -9.50 -22.20 8.14
N GLY A 228 -9.31 -20.89 8.32
CA GLY A 228 -8.66 -20.33 9.50
C GLY A 228 -9.64 -20.09 10.64
N THR A 229 -9.20 -19.37 11.68
CA THR A 229 -10.06 -19.02 12.81
C THR A 229 -11.06 -17.90 12.50
N GLN A 230 -10.82 -17.11 11.44
CA GLN A 230 -11.68 -16.01 11.02
C GLN A 230 -12.41 -16.34 9.73
N SER A 231 -13.63 -15.81 9.59
CA SER A 231 -14.30 -15.73 8.30
C SER A 231 -13.57 -14.76 7.35
N GLU A 232 -13.86 -14.83 6.05
CA GLU A 232 -13.28 -13.92 5.05
C GLU A 232 -13.52 -12.45 5.40
N VAL A 233 -14.73 -12.11 5.86
CA VAL A 233 -15.10 -10.74 6.25
C VAL A 233 -14.34 -10.27 7.49
N GLU A 234 -14.18 -11.14 8.50
CA GLU A 234 -13.41 -10.80 9.71
C GLU A 234 -11.92 -10.67 9.43
N TYR A 235 -11.38 -11.51 8.54
CA TYR A 235 -10.00 -11.42 8.09
C TYR A 235 -9.76 -10.13 7.31
N ASP A 236 -10.69 -9.75 6.43
CA ASP A 236 -10.65 -8.49 5.70
C ASP A 236 -10.59 -7.27 6.62
N GLU A 237 -11.44 -7.22 7.65
CA GLU A 237 -11.37 -6.15 8.65
C GLU A 237 -10.05 -6.19 9.43
N THR A 238 -9.56 -7.38 9.81
CA THR A 238 -8.29 -7.52 10.53
C THR A 238 -7.10 -6.99 9.73
N VAL A 239 -7.03 -7.32 8.43
CA VAL A 239 -5.98 -6.82 7.53
C VAL A 239 -6.15 -5.32 7.30
N ARG A 240 -7.39 -4.83 7.14
CA ARG A 240 -7.68 -3.39 7.01
C ARG A 240 -7.21 -2.60 8.22
N ASP A 241 -7.53 -3.07 9.42
CA ASP A 241 -7.12 -2.45 10.68
C ASP A 241 -5.60 -2.43 10.82
N LEU A 242 -4.94 -3.55 10.53
CA LEU A 242 -3.48 -3.65 10.50
C LEU A 242 -2.86 -2.62 9.54
N VAL A 243 -3.36 -2.55 8.30
CA VAL A 243 -2.87 -1.59 7.29
C VAL A 243 -3.16 -0.16 7.70
N ASN A 244 -4.32 0.12 8.31
CA ASN A 244 -4.66 1.45 8.82
C ASN A 244 -3.67 1.88 9.91
N PHE A 245 -3.33 0.98 10.83
CA PHE A 245 -2.28 1.23 11.82
C PHE A 245 -0.91 1.46 11.18
N MET A 246 -0.53 0.69 10.17
CA MET A 246 0.75 0.87 9.47
C MET A 246 0.81 2.19 8.68
N ASP A 247 -0.31 2.65 8.10
CA ASP A 247 -0.42 3.99 7.48
C ASP A 247 -0.29 5.10 8.54
N TYR A 248 -0.95 4.95 9.69
CA TYR A 248 -0.81 5.87 10.82
C TYR A 248 0.62 5.89 11.37
N ALA A 249 1.27 4.74 11.55
CA ALA A 249 2.65 4.64 12.03
C ALA A 249 3.63 5.36 11.11
N ALA A 250 3.40 5.30 9.80
CA ALA A 250 4.21 6.00 8.81
C ALA A 250 3.98 7.51 8.80
N GLU A 251 2.85 7.98 9.33
CA GLU A 251 2.48 9.38 9.37
C GLU A 251 1.48 9.74 10.50
N PRO A 252 1.94 9.80 11.76
CA PRO A 252 1.02 9.98 12.90
C PRO A 252 0.27 11.33 12.90
N MET A 253 0.83 12.35 12.24
CA MET A 253 0.27 13.71 12.16
C MET A 253 -0.51 13.99 10.87
N LYS A 254 -0.97 12.94 10.17
CA LYS A 254 -1.63 13.04 8.86
C LYS A 254 -2.86 13.97 8.89
N LEU A 255 -3.72 13.80 9.89
CA LEU A 255 -4.96 14.57 10.03
C LEU A 255 -4.67 16.04 10.35
N GLU A 256 -3.75 16.30 11.29
CA GLU A 256 -3.31 17.64 11.66
C GLU A 256 -2.69 18.36 10.47
N ARG A 257 -1.83 17.67 9.70
CA ARG A 257 -1.20 18.24 8.51
C ARG A 257 -2.23 18.59 7.44
N GLN A 258 -3.22 17.73 7.19
CA GLN A 258 -4.28 18.02 6.23
C GLN A 258 -5.14 19.22 6.67
N ALA A 259 -5.51 19.29 7.94
CA ALA A 259 -6.26 20.41 8.50
C ALA A 259 -5.46 21.73 8.46
N LEU A 260 -4.17 21.69 8.79
CA LEU A 260 -3.27 22.85 8.69
C LEU A 260 -3.06 23.27 7.23
N GLY A 261 -2.91 22.32 6.31
CA GLY A 261 -2.73 22.58 4.89
C GLY A 261 -3.87 23.45 4.33
N LEU A 262 -5.12 23.11 4.64
CA LEU A 262 -6.26 23.92 4.20
C LEU A 262 -6.21 25.35 4.76
N LYS A 263 -5.92 25.50 6.06
CA LYS A 263 -5.79 26.82 6.71
C LYS A 263 -4.69 27.66 6.07
N VAL A 264 -3.54 27.05 5.78
CA VAL A 264 -2.40 27.70 5.12
C VAL A 264 -2.75 28.13 3.70
N ILE A 265 -3.40 27.27 2.91
CA ILE A 265 -3.81 27.62 1.53
C ILE A 265 -4.79 28.79 1.54
N LEU A 266 -5.78 28.80 2.44
CA LEU A 266 -6.72 29.92 2.57
C LEU A 266 -6.00 31.23 2.96
N PHE A 267 -5.07 31.15 3.91
CA PHE A 267 -4.24 32.31 4.30
C PHE A 267 -3.40 32.83 3.12
N LEU A 268 -2.75 31.94 2.37
CA LEU A 268 -1.92 32.31 1.23
C LEU A 268 -2.75 32.94 0.11
N LEU A 269 -3.97 32.45 -0.16
CA LEU A 269 -4.88 33.07 -1.13
C LEU A 269 -5.30 34.48 -0.70
N PHE A 270 -5.62 34.65 0.57
CA PHE A 270 -5.95 35.96 1.14
C PHE A 270 -4.77 36.93 1.07
N PHE A 271 -3.58 36.49 1.50
CA PHE A 271 -2.37 37.29 1.46
C PHE A 271 -1.94 37.62 0.02
N PHE A 272 -2.13 36.67 -0.90
CA PHE A 272 -1.91 36.89 -2.33
C PHE A 272 -2.82 38.00 -2.87
N ALA A 273 -4.10 38.04 -2.49
CA ALA A 273 -4.99 39.12 -2.91
C ALA A 273 -4.50 40.48 -2.41
N ILE A 274 -4.11 40.59 -1.14
CA ILE A 274 -3.57 41.84 -0.56
C ILE A 274 -2.30 42.27 -1.30
N THR A 275 -1.33 41.37 -1.45
CA THR A 275 -0.05 41.69 -2.11
C THR A 275 -0.23 41.99 -3.60
N TYR A 276 -1.21 41.37 -4.25
CA TYR A 276 -1.58 41.69 -5.63
C TYR A 276 -2.14 43.12 -5.75
N PHE A 277 -3.06 43.51 -4.87
CA PHE A 277 -3.58 44.89 -4.85
C PHE A 277 -2.49 45.91 -4.50
N LEU A 278 -1.62 45.58 -3.54
CA LEU A 278 -0.48 46.41 -3.18
C LEU A 278 0.45 46.61 -4.39
N LYS A 279 0.82 45.53 -5.08
CA LYS A 279 1.60 45.60 -6.32
C LYS A 279 0.91 46.47 -7.37
N LYS A 280 -0.40 46.30 -7.57
CA LYS A 280 -1.16 47.08 -8.56
C LYS A 280 -1.09 48.57 -8.27
N GLU A 281 -1.17 48.98 -7.00
CA GLU A 281 -1.07 50.40 -6.62
C GLU A 281 0.36 50.93 -6.81
N TYR A 282 1.37 50.22 -6.31
CA TYR A 282 2.78 50.65 -6.44
C TYR A 282 3.27 50.78 -7.89
N TRP A 283 2.74 49.95 -8.79
CA TRP A 283 3.17 49.92 -10.19
C TRP A 283 2.30 50.78 -11.10
N LYS A 284 1.35 51.54 -10.56
CA LYS A 284 0.43 52.39 -11.34
C LYS A 284 1.16 53.47 -12.14
N ASP A 285 2.26 54.00 -11.60
CA ASP A 285 2.96 55.16 -12.18
C ASP A 285 4.11 54.76 -13.12
N ILE A 286 4.39 53.46 -13.27
CA ILE A 286 5.50 52.94 -14.08
C ILE A 286 5.00 52.42 -15.44
N HIS A 287 3.67 52.31 -15.68
CA HIS A 287 3.09 51.71 -16.89
C HIS A 287 1.79 52.35 -17.38
#